data_AF-A0A952JMD7-F1
#
_entry.id   AF-A0A952JMD7-F1
#
_cell.length_a   1.000
_cell.length_b   1.000
_cell.length_c   1.000
_cell.angle_alpha   90.00
_cell.angle_beta   90.00
_cell.angle_gamma   90.00
#
_symmetry.space_group_name_H-M   'P 1'
#
loop_
_entity.id
_entity.type
_entity.pdbx_description
1 polymer ?
#
loop_
_entity_poly.entity_id
_entity_poly.type
_entity_poly.pdbx_seq_one_letter_code
_entity_poly.pdbx_strand_id
1 'polypeptide(L)' 'MNLKQSPNHKKYLQTLVKMGAEQRLLKAFELSAITKTVFLKGLQKRFPHKSEKEIKEIYLQRLATCYNRNY' A
#
# COMPACT_ATOMS: atom_id res chain seq x y z
N MET A 1 14.85 -2.95 -23.31
CA MET A 1 15.97 -2.84 -22.35
C MET A 1 15.40 -2.58 -20.96
N ASN A 2 15.73 -3.42 -19.98
CA ASN A 2 15.31 -3.20 -18.60
C ASN A 2 16.27 -2.17 -17.97
N LEU A 3 15.90 -0.89 -18.03
CA LEU A 3 16.76 0.25 -17.71
C LEU A 3 17.06 0.41 -16.21
N LYS A 4 16.36 -0.33 -15.33
CA LYS A 4 16.49 -0.18 -13.88
C LYS A 4 17.26 -1.34 -13.28
N GLN A 5 18.52 -1.08 -12.91
CA GLN A 5 19.30 -2.02 -12.12
C GLN A 5 18.54 -2.34 -10.84
N SER A 6 18.26 -3.62 -10.62
CA SER A 6 17.56 -4.10 -9.43
C SER A 6 18.49 -5.04 -8.65
N PRO A 7 19.57 -4.50 -8.04
CA PRO A 7 20.63 -5.30 -7.42
C PRO A 7 20.11 -6.21 -6.30
N ASN A 8 18.98 -5.83 -5.69
CA ASN A 8 18.34 -6.59 -4.62
C ASN A 8 17.16 -7.46 -5.09
N HIS A 9 16.85 -7.52 -6.39
CA HIS A 9 15.69 -8.26 -6.89
C HIS A 9 15.75 -9.75 -6.55
N LYS A 10 16.92 -10.36 -6.73
CA LYS A 10 17.16 -11.77 -6.38
C LYS A 10 16.92 -12.03 -4.88
N LYS A 11 17.43 -11.15 -4.01
CA LYS A 11 17.24 -11.24 -2.56
C LYS A 11 15.77 -11.06 -2.19
N TYR A 12 15.09 -10.11 -2.81
CA TYR A 12 13.66 -9.85 -2.61
C TYR A 12 12.81 -11.09 -2.94
N LEU A 13 13.01 -11.70 -4.12
CA LEU A 13 12.30 -12.92 -4.50
C LEU A 13 12.60 -14.08 -3.56
N GLN A 14 13.87 -14.26 -3.17
CA GLN A 14 14.26 -15.31 -2.22
C GLN A 14 13.55 -15.14 -0.86
N THR A 15 13.43 -13.91 -0.37
CA THR A 15 12.68 -13.61 0.85
C THR A 15 11.21 -13.97 0.70
N LEU A 16 10.56 -13.56 -0.40
CA LEU A 16 9.14 -13.89 -0.64
C LEU A 16 8.89 -15.40 -0.73
N VAL A 17 9.74 -16.13 -1.45
CA VAL A 17 9.61 -17.59 -1.61
C VAL A 17 9.76 -18.30 -0.27
N LYS A 18 10.67 -17.83 0.60
CA LYS A 18 10.90 -18.42 1.92
C LYS A 18 9.82 -18.09 2.95
N MET A 19 8.97 -17.08 2.72
CA MET A 19 7.89 -16.75 3.66
C MET A 19 6.83 -17.86 3.67
N GLY A 20 6.59 -18.44 4.84
CA GLY A 20 5.44 -19.30 5.10
C GLY A 20 4.10 -18.54 5.10
N ALA A 21 2.98 -19.26 5.08
CA ALA A 21 1.64 -18.65 4.99
C ALA A 21 1.38 -17.62 6.12
N GLU A 22 1.72 -17.95 7.36
CA GLU A 22 1.58 -17.05 8.52
C GLU A 22 2.42 -15.78 8.36
N GLN A 23 3.68 -15.92 7.97
CA GLN A 23 4.59 -14.78 7.77
C GLN A 23 4.08 -13.86 6.64
N ARG A 24 3.52 -14.43 5.57
CA ARG A 24 2.89 -13.64 4.50
C ARG A 24 1.68 -12.86 5.02
N LEU A 25 0.84 -13.49 5.84
CA LEU A 25 -0.33 -12.85 6.42
C LEU A 25 0.07 -11.69 7.35
N LEU A 26 1.01 -11.93 8.26
CA LEU A 26 1.54 -10.89 9.16
C LEU A 26 2.14 -9.72 8.36
N LYS A 27 2.91 -10.02 7.32
CA LYS A 27 3.48 -8.99 6.45
C LYS A 27 2.38 -8.21 5.70
N ALA A 28 1.32 -8.87 5.26
CA ALA A 28 0.19 -8.20 4.61
C ALA A 28 -0.52 -7.23 5.58
N PHE A 29 -0.70 -7.60 6.85
CA PHE A 29 -1.25 -6.71 7.87
C PHE A 29 -0.35 -5.50 8.13
N GLU A 30 0.95 -5.71 8.29
CA GLU A 30 1.94 -4.65 8.48
C GLU A 30 1.92 -3.66 7.30
N LEU A 31 2.01 -4.17 6.06
CA LEU A 31 2.00 -3.33 4.85
C LEU A 31 0.69 -2.57 4.70
N SER A 32 -0.45 -3.19 5.05
CA SER A 32 -1.76 -2.53 5.01
C SER A 32 -1.84 -1.37 6.01
N ALA A 33 -1.34 -1.57 7.23
CA ALA A 33 -1.32 -0.54 8.26
C ALA A 33 -0.42 0.66 7.88
N ILE A 34 0.79 0.38 7.37
CA ILE A 34 1.72 1.40 6.90
C ILE A 34 1.10 2.18 5.74
N THR A 35 0.56 1.47 4.74
CA THR A 35 -0.03 2.09 3.55
C THR A 35 -1.19 3.01 3.92
N LYS A 36 -2.09 2.57 4.80
CA LYS A 36 -3.21 3.41 5.29
C LYS A 36 -2.70 4.69 5.93
N THR A 37 -1.67 4.59 6.79
CA THR A 37 -1.08 5.74 7.50
C THR A 37 -0.47 6.74 6.51
N VAL A 38 0.37 6.27 5.60
CA VAL A 38 1.03 7.12 4.60
C VAL A 38 0.01 7.77 3.67
N PHE A 39 -1.04 7.03 3.26
CA PHE A 39 -2.09 7.56 2.40
C PHE A 39 -2.85 8.69 3.10
N LEU A 40 -3.34 8.47 4.32
CA LEU A 40 -4.05 9.51 5.07
C LEU A 40 -3.19 10.75 5.29
N LYS A 41 -1.91 10.58 5.64
CA LYS A 41 -0.97 11.71 5.80
C LYS A 41 -0.74 12.45 4.48
N GLY A 42 -0.63 11.73 3.37
CA GLY A 42 -0.54 12.32 2.03
C GLY A 42 -1.79 13.13 1.66
N LEU A 43 -2.99 12.65 2.01
CA LEU A 43 -4.23 13.38 1.79
C LEU A 43 -4.31 14.64 2.64
N GLN A 44 -3.95 14.56 3.93
CA GLN A 44 -3.88 15.72 4.83
C GLN A 44 -2.94 16.80 4.27
N LYS A 45 -1.74 16.40 3.81
CA LYS A 45 -0.78 17.33 3.20
C LYS A 45 -1.31 17.94 1.90
N ARG A 46 -2.03 17.17 1.08
CA ARG A 46 -2.56 17.63 -0.22
C ARG A 46 -3.78 18.53 -0.07
N PHE A 47 -4.58 18.35 0.97
CA PHE A 47 -5.82 19.09 1.20
C PHE A 47 -5.84 19.71 2.62
N PRO A 48 -4.99 20.72 2.87
CA PRO A 48 -4.80 21.27 4.23
C PRO A 48 -6.04 21.96 4.80
N HIS A 49 -6.99 22.38 3.96
CA HIS A 49 -8.23 23.06 4.38
C HIS A 49 -9.39 22.11 4.65
N LYS A 50 -9.21 20.81 4.44
CA LYS A 50 -10.27 19.82 4.63
C LYS A 50 -10.28 19.28 6.06
N SER A 51 -11.47 19.10 6.59
CA SER A 51 -11.69 18.42 7.85
C SER A 51 -11.32 16.94 7.76
N GLU A 52 -11.09 16.29 8.91
CA GLU A 52 -10.79 14.85 8.95
C GLU A 52 -11.89 14.00 8.30
N LYS A 53 -13.15 14.42 8.43
CA LYS A 53 -14.29 13.74 7.82
C LYS A 53 -14.21 13.77 6.29
N GLU A 54 -13.94 14.93 5.71
CA GLU A 54 -13.77 15.06 4.26
C GLU A 54 -12.53 14.29 3.76
N ILE A 55 -11.44 14.29 4.53
CA ILE A 55 -10.25 13.47 4.20
C ILE A 55 -10.61 11.98 4.19
N LYS A 56 -11.39 11.52 5.17
CA LYS A 56 -11.87 10.14 5.25
C LYS A 56 -12.77 9.79 4.06
N GLU A 57 -13.66 10.68 3.64
CA GLU A 57 -14.50 10.50 2.45
C GLU A 57 -13.66 10.35 1.18
N ILE A 58 -12.67 11.23 0.97
CA ILE A 58 -11.74 11.14 -0.17
C ILE A 58 -10.95 9.82 -0.13
N TYR A 59 -10.51 9.40 1.06
CA TYR A 59 -9.81 8.13 1.24
C TYR A 59 -10.67 6.94 0.78
N LEU A 60 -11.93 6.88 1.22
CA LEU A 60 -12.86 5.81 0.84
C LEU A 60 -13.19 5.82 -0.66
N GLN A 61 -13.43 6.99 -1.24
CA GLN A 61 -13.67 7.13 -2.69
C GLN A 61 -12.50 6.60 -3.51
N ARG A 62 -11.26 6.89 -3.11
CA ARG A 62 -10.08 6.37 -3.80
C ARG A 62 -9.91 4.87 -3.62
N LEU A 63 -10.13 4.34 -2.43
CA LEU A 63 -10.10 2.88 -2.22
C LEU A 63 -11.10 2.13 -3.10
N ALA A 64 -12.28 2.70 -3.32
CA ALA A 64 -13.30 2.10 -4.19
C ALA A 64 -12.82 1.93 -5.64
N THR A 65 -11.84 2.73 -6.09
CA THR A 65 -11.21 2.60 -7.41
C THR A 65 -10.15 1.50 -7.47
N CYS A 66 -9.63 1.05 -6.33
CA CYS A 66 -8.56 0.06 -6.25
C CYS A 66 -9.07 -1.39 -6.23
N TYR A 67 -10.38 -1.61 -6.06
CA TYR A 67 -10.96 -2.94 -6.07
C TYR A 67 -10.98 -3.50 -7.49
N ASN A 68 -10.30 -4.62 -7.72
CA ASN A 68 -10.42 -5.37 -8.97
C ASN A 68 -11.83 -5.98 -9.03
N ARG A 69 -12.66 -5.50 -9.97
CA ARG A 69 -14.05 -5.96 -10.16
C ARG A 69 -14.16 -7.16 -11.09
N ASN A 70 -13.04 -7.68 -11.58
CA ASN A 70 -13.01 -8.87 -12.43
C ASN A 70 -13.14 -10.11 -11.53
N TYR A 71 -14.40 -10.46 -11.23
CA TYR A 71 -14.78 -11.71 -10.57
C TYR A 71 -15.35 -12.68 -11.60
#